data_AF-A0A814YS37-F1
#
_entry.id   AF-A0A814YS37-F1
#
_cell.length_a   1.000
_cell.length_b   1.000
_cell.length_c   1.000
_cell.angle_alpha   90.00
_cell.angle_beta   90.00
_cell.angle_gamma   90.00
#
_symmetry.space_group_name_H-M   'P 1'
#
loop_
_entity.id
_entity.type
_entity.pdbx_description
1 polymer ?
#
loop_
_entity_poly.entity_id
_entity_poly.type
_entity_poly.pdbx_seq_one_letter_code
_entity_poly.pdbx_strand_id
1 'polypeptide(L)'
;CAYQTAWLFYLITSSFATAANIRIGQFLGSGKPMEAANTKNVTYAVGAIVILMDICLIVSFHYWFPFAYNTETDALTLARRVLLLVALAQIWDGYNIINTGIVKACGKQKRGAIISFIGFYFCGIPLAAVLMFYVRTDIYGFWLGIIAAETITNILLFILVQRFNWEHHAKAALIRINFNPKSATTNITTISVTDDKAQSKESKSTTDTDQTSWIKLIRIKLIVLLLFICFLIAGIMTSTMIPF
;
A
#
# COMPACT_ATOMS: atom_id res chain seq x y z
N CYS A 1 -5.05 -18.50 -15.96
CA CYS A 1 -6.32 -17.87 -16.36
C CYS A 1 -6.91 -16.97 -15.27
N ALA A 2 -7.64 -17.49 -14.27
CA ALA A 2 -8.40 -16.64 -13.32
C ALA A 2 -7.55 -15.56 -12.62
N TYR A 3 -6.35 -15.93 -12.17
CA TYR A 3 -5.42 -14.98 -11.55
C TYR A 3 -4.89 -13.91 -12.51
N GLN A 4 -4.62 -14.26 -13.78
CA GLN A 4 -4.20 -13.28 -14.80
C GLN A 4 -5.32 -12.28 -15.10
N THR A 5 -6.55 -12.78 -15.23
CA THR A 5 -7.73 -11.92 -15.41
C THR A 5 -7.90 -10.97 -14.23
N ALA A 6 -7.78 -11.47 -12.99
CA ALA A 6 -7.84 -10.63 -11.80
C ALA A 6 -6.74 -9.56 -11.76
N TRP A 7 -5.52 -9.92 -12.18
CA TRP A 7 -4.40 -8.98 -12.26
C TRP A 7 -4.65 -7.82 -13.24
N LEU A 8 -5.31 -8.08 -14.37
CA LEU A 8 -5.66 -7.01 -15.32
C LEU A 8 -6.62 -5.99 -14.70
N PHE A 9 -7.63 -6.46 -13.97
CA PHE A 9 -8.57 -5.58 -13.27
C PHE A 9 -7.89 -4.84 -12.11
N TYR A 10 -7.01 -5.51 -11.37
CA TYR A 10 -6.19 -4.89 -10.32
C TYR A 10 -5.41 -3.65 -10.82
N LEU A 11 -4.89 -3.69 -12.05
CA LEU A 11 -4.17 -2.55 -12.64
C LEU A 11 -5.04 -1.30 -12.78
N ILE A 12 -6.35 -1.45 -13.01
CA ILE A 12 -7.30 -0.34 -13.14
C ILE A 12 -7.42 0.39 -11.79
N THR A 13 -7.75 -0.35 -10.73
CA THR A 13 -7.83 0.21 -9.37
C THR A 13 -6.48 0.78 -8.91
N SER A 14 -5.37 0.12 -9.21
CA SER A 14 -4.02 0.60 -8.86
C SER A 14 -3.65 1.92 -9.53
N SER A 15 -4.05 2.08 -10.80
CA SER A 15 -3.85 3.32 -11.56
C SER A 15 -4.65 4.48 -10.95
N PHE A 16 -5.93 4.23 -10.61
CA PHE A 16 -6.77 5.20 -9.92
C PHE A 16 -6.16 5.61 -8.57
N ALA A 17 -5.76 4.63 -7.76
CA ALA A 17 -5.17 4.91 -6.46
C ALA A 17 -3.90 5.75 -6.59
N THR A 18 -3.03 5.44 -7.56
CA THR A 18 -1.81 6.22 -7.82
C THR A 18 -2.13 7.68 -8.16
N ALA A 19 -3.12 7.93 -9.03
CA ALA A 19 -3.56 9.28 -9.37
C ALA A 19 -4.10 10.04 -8.15
N ALA A 20 -4.93 9.38 -7.32
CA ALA A 20 -5.46 9.96 -6.10
C ALA A 20 -4.35 10.32 -5.09
N ASN A 21 -3.36 9.45 -4.93
CA ASN A 21 -2.23 9.66 -4.03
C ASN A 21 -1.38 10.87 -4.45
N ILE A 22 -1.14 11.03 -5.75
CA ILE A 22 -0.43 12.19 -6.29
C ILE A 22 -1.19 13.48 -5.94
N ARG A 23 -2.51 13.51 -6.13
CA ARG A 23 -3.35 14.67 -5.82
C ARG A 23 -3.33 15.02 -4.33
N ILE A 24 -3.41 14.02 -3.45
CA ILE A 24 -3.27 14.22 -1.99
C ILE A 24 -1.88 14.77 -1.65
N GLY A 25 -0.83 14.21 -2.27
CA GLY A 25 0.55 14.68 -2.12
C GLY A 25 0.74 16.13 -2.56
N GLN A 26 0.11 16.54 -3.66
CA GLN A 26 0.13 17.92 -4.15
C GLN A 26 -0.51 18.90 -3.15
N PHE A 27 -1.68 18.58 -2.59
CA PHE A 27 -2.32 19.42 -1.57
C PHE A 27 -1.48 19.54 -0.29
N LEU A 28 -0.89 18.43 0.16
CA LEU A 28 0.05 18.44 1.29
C LEU A 28 1.28 19.30 1.01
N GLY A 29 1.87 19.21 -0.19
CA GLY A 29 3.02 20.02 -0.62
C GLY A 29 2.69 21.51 -0.76
N SER A 30 1.43 21.85 -1.07
CA SER A 30 0.96 23.24 -1.13
C SER A 30 0.59 23.86 0.22
N GLY A 31 0.75 23.12 1.32
CA GLY A 31 0.40 23.61 2.66
C GLY A 31 -1.10 23.69 2.93
N LYS A 32 -1.94 22.95 2.19
CA LYS A 32 -3.40 22.95 2.33
C LYS A 32 -3.90 21.64 2.99
N PRO A 33 -3.80 21.49 4.32
CA PRO A 33 -4.16 20.24 5.01
C PRO A 33 -5.65 19.91 4.93
N MET A 34 -6.53 20.92 4.94
CA MET A 34 -7.98 20.71 4.83
C MET A 34 -8.37 20.13 3.47
N GLU A 35 -7.79 20.65 2.39
CA GLU A 35 -8.00 20.13 1.04
C GLU A 35 -7.48 18.70 0.88
N ALA A 36 -6.35 18.38 1.50
CA ALA A 36 -5.82 17.01 1.52
C ALA A 36 -6.78 16.05 2.25
N ALA A 37 -7.34 16.46 3.39
CA ALA A 37 -8.33 15.66 4.13
C ALA A 37 -9.64 15.49 3.35
N ASN A 38 -10.09 16.52 2.64
CA ASN A 38 -11.28 16.42 1.80
C ASN A 38 -11.03 15.52 0.58
N THR A 39 -9.86 15.65 -0.06
CA THR A 39 -9.44 14.80 -1.18
C THR A 39 -9.34 13.34 -0.77
N LYS A 40 -8.92 13.04 0.47
CA LYS A 40 -8.98 11.68 1.05
C LYS A 40 -10.41 11.13 1.04
N ASN A 41 -11.39 11.91 1.51
CA ASN A 41 -12.80 11.49 1.53
C ASN A 41 -13.34 11.26 0.11
N VAL A 42 -13.04 12.17 -0.82
CA VAL A 42 -13.39 12.01 -2.24
C VAL A 42 -12.74 10.76 -2.84
N THR A 43 -11.49 10.47 -2.47
CA THR A 43 -10.78 9.26 -2.93
C THR A 43 -11.46 7.99 -2.46
N TYR A 44 -11.98 7.94 -1.22
CA TYR A 44 -12.77 6.80 -0.77
C TYR A 44 -14.10 6.67 -1.52
N ALA A 45 -14.80 7.78 -1.76
CA ALA A 45 -16.07 7.77 -2.48
C ALA A 45 -15.91 7.31 -3.94
N VAL A 46 -14.96 7.90 -4.67
CA VAL A 46 -14.68 7.52 -6.06
C VAL A 46 -14.03 6.13 -6.11
N GLY A 47 -13.17 5.81 -5.16
CA GLY A 47 -12.56 4.48 -5.04
C GLY A 47 -13.60 3.37 -4.86
N ALA A 48 -14.65 3.60 -4.06
CA ALA A 48 -15.75 2.64 -3.93
C ALA A 48 -16.47 2.39 -5.26
N ILE A 49 -16.64 3.42 -6.09
CA ILE A 49 -17.23 3.30 -7.44
C ILE A 49 -16.31 2.49 -8.36
N VAL A 50 -15.00 2.76 -8.34
CA VAL A 50 -14.01 2.04 -9.15
C VAL A 50 -13.94 0.56 -8.74
N ILE A 51 -13.92 0.27 -7.44
CA ILE A 51 -13.92 -1.10 -6.92
C ILE A 51 -15.22 -1.82 -7.32
N LEU A 52 -16.37 -1.16 -7.20
CA LEU A 52 -17.65 -1.73 -7.61
C LEU A 52 -17.68 -2.02 -9.11
N MET A 53 -17.15 -1.11 -9.93
CA MET A 53 -17.01 -1.30 -11.37
C MET A 53 -16.14 -2.52 -11.68
N ASP A 54 -14.98 -2.67 -11.02
CA ASP A 54 -14.10 -3.82 -11.21
C ASP A 54 -14.78 -5.13 -10.83
N ILE A 55 -15.55 -5.16 -9.73
CA ILE A 55 -16.33 -6.35 -9.32
C ILE A 55 -17.40 -6.67 -10.35
N CYS A 56 -18.15 -5.67 -10.81
CA CYS A 56 -19.15 -5.84 -11.86
C CYS A 56 -18.54 -6.38 -13.15
N LEU A 57 -17.35 -5.93 -13.53
CA LEU A 57 -16.61 -6.44 -14.70
C LEU A 57 -16.19 -7.89 -14.48
N ILE A 58 -15.58 -8.22 -13.34
CA ILE A 58 -15.17 -9.61 -13.03
C ILE A 58 -16.37 -10.55 -13.07
N VAL A 59 -17.49 -10.16 -12.44
CA VAL A 59 -18.73 -10.95 -12.43
C VAL A 59 -19.37 -11.01 -13.81
N SER A 60 -19.30 -9.98 -14.64
CA SER A 60 -19.87 -10.04 -16.00
C SER A 60 -19.05 -10.95 -16.92
N PHE A 61 -17.72 -10.90 -16.81
CA PHE A 61 -16.82 -11.66 -17.67
C PHE A 61 -16.42 -13.04 -17.11
N HIS A 62 -16.97 -13.46 -15.96
CA HIS A 62 -16.62 -14.74 -15.33
C HIS A 62 -16.96 -15.98 -16.18
N TYR A 63 -17.85 -15.85 -17.16
CA TYR A 63 -18.16 -16.93 -18.12
C TYR A 63 -17.19 -16.97 -19.31
N TRP A 64 -16.74 -15.82 -19.79
CA TRP A 64 -15.94 -15.70 -21.01
C TRP A 64 -14.45 -16.02 -20.78
N PHE A 65 -13.88 -15.55 -19.67
CA PHE A 65 -12.45 -15.75 -19.40
C PHE A 65 -12.03 -17.21 -19.22
N PRO A 66 -12.72 -18.05 -18.42
CA PRO A 66 -12.35 -19.45 -18.28
C PRO A 66 -12.42 -20.22 -19.60
N PHE A 67 -13.41 -19.89 -20.44
CA PHE A 67 -13.62 -20.52 -21.73
C PHE A 67 -12.50 -20.20 -22.73
N ALA A 68 -11.91 -19.01 -22.63
CA ALA A 68 -10.79 -18.61 -23.48
C ALA A 68 -9.47 -19.32 -23.16
N TYR A 69 -9.33 -19.91 -21.96
CA TYR A 69 -8.08 -20.54 -21.53
C TYR A 69 -8.13 -22.06 -21.45
N ASN A 70 -9.29 -22.66 -21.17
CA ASN A 70 -9.46 -24.11 -21.10
C ASN A 70 -10.84 -24.53 -21.60
N THR A 71 -10.88 -25.61 -22.38
CA THR A 71 -12.11 -26.24 -22.88
C THR A 71 -12.60 -27.40 -22.00
N GLU A 72 -11.82 -27.84 -21.01
CA GLU A 72 -12.24 -28.90 -20.08
C GLU A 72 -13.27 -28.42 -19.04
N THR A 73 -14.37 -29.16 -18.92
CA THR A 73 -15.56 -28.79 -18.14
C THR A 73 -15.33 -28.72 -16.64
N ASP A 74 -14.47 -29.59 -16.09
CA ASP A 74 -14.20 -29.65 -14.65
C ASP A 74 -13.35 -28.46 -14.20
N ALA A 75 -12.31 -28.13 -14.97
CA ALA A 75 -11.49 -26.93 -14.75
C ALA A 75 -12.31 -25.64 -14.89
N LEU A 76 -13.26 -25.60 -15.83
CA LEU A 76 -14.16 -24.47 -16.05
C LEU A 76 -15.06 -24.21 -14.84
N THR A 77 -15.63 -25.27 -14.27
CA THR A 77 -16.55 -25.19 -13.13
C THR A 77 -15.84 -24.74 -11.86
N LEU A 78 -14.62 -25.24 -11.64
CA LEU A 78 -13.76 -24.81 -10.54
C LEU A 78 -13.32 -23.34 -10.71
N ALA A 79 -12.89 -22.96 -11.91
CA ALA A 79 -12.46 -21.60 -12.21
C ALA A 79 -13.56 -20.56 -11.94
N ARG A 80 -14.82 -20.86 -12.31
CA ARG A 80 -15.98 -19.98 -12.03
C ARG A 80 -16.20 -19.75 -10.54
N ARG A 81 -16.09 -20.80 -9.71
CA ARG A 81 -16.25 -20.68 -8.25
C ARG A 81 -15.13 -19.84 -7.63
N VAL A 82 -13.90 -20.06 -8.07
CA VAL A 82 -12.73 -19.28 -7.60
C VAL A 82 -12.84 -17.82 -8.05
N LEU A 83 -13.30 -17.54 -9.26
CA LEU A 83 -13.52 -16.18 -9.77
C LEU A 83 -14.51 -15.39 -8.91
N LEU A 84 -15.61 -16.00 -8.46
CA LEU A 84 -16.55 -15.35 -7.54
C LEU A 84 -15.93 -15.05 -6.18
N LEU A 85 -15.11 -15.97 -5.67
CA LEU A 85 -14.39 -15.77 -4.41
C LEU A 85 -13.34 -14.65 -4.54
N VAL A 86 -12.65 -14.57 -5.68
CA VAL A 86 -11.71 -13.48 -6.00
C VAL A 86 -12.44 -12.15 -6.16
N ALA A 87 -13.63 -12.13 -6.77
CA ALA A 87 -14.43 -10.91 -6.89
C ALA A 87 -14.80 -10.33 -5.50
N LEU A 88 -15.10 -11.18 -4.52
CA LEU A 88 -15.32 -10.75 -3.14
C LEU A 88 -14.03 -10.26 -2.46
N ALA A 89 -12.90 -10.94 -2.71
CA ALA A 89 -11.59 -10.53 -2.21
C ALA A 89 -11.14 -9.17 -2.77
N GLN A 90 -11.56 -8.84 -4.01
CA GLN A 90 -11.23 -7.59 -4.70
C GLN A 90 -11.67 -6.35 -3.92
N ILE A 91 -12.75 -6.45 -3.12
CA ILE A 91 -13.21 -5.35 -2.26
C ILE A 91 -12.08 -4.95 -1.29
N TRP A 92 -11.54 -5.94 -0.58
CA TRP A 92 -10.51 -5.72 0.44
C TRP A 92 -9.21 -5.25 -0.17
N ASP A 93 -8.82 -5.86 -1.28
CA ASP A 93 -7.60 -5.50 -2.01
C ASP A 93 -7.69 -4.05 -2.53
N GLY A 94 -8.80 -3.66 -3.15
CA GLY A 94 -9.02 -2.29 -3.62
C GLY A 94 -8.88 -1.24 -2.52
N TYR A 95 -9.48 -1.47 -1.35
CA TYR A 95 -9.30 -0.57 -0.20
C TYR A 95 -7.88 -0.58 0.35
N ASN A 96 -7.20 -1.73 0.34
CA ASN A 96 -5.81 -1.83 0.78
C ASN A 96 -4.90 -0.97 -0.11
N ILE A 97 -5.07 -1.03 -1.43
CA ILE A 97 -4.32 -0.22 -2.40
C ILE A 97 -4.53 1.27 -2.13
N ILE A 98 -5.79 1.70 -1.94
CA ILE A 98 -6.13 3.10 -1.64
C ILE A 98 -5.47 3.55 -0.32
N ASN A 99 -5.62 2.76 0.74
CA ASN A 99 -5.07 3.07 2.05
C ASN A 99 -3.54 3.15 2.04
N THR A 100 -2.89 2.14 1.47
CA THR A 100 -1.44 2.11 1.26
C THR A 100 -0.98 3.29 0.42
N GLY A 101 -1.78 3.67 -0.57
CA GLY A 101 -1.60 4.84 -1.38
C GLY A 101 -1.57 6.16 -0.60
N ILE A 102 -2.58 6.39 0.24
CA ILE A 102 -2.68 7.59 1.07
C ILE A 102 -1.50 7.67 2.04
N VAL A 103 -1.09 6.54 2.62
CA VAL A 103 0.11 6.45 3.49
C VAL A 103 1.39 6.81 2.72
N LYS A 104 1.49 6.39 1.44
CA LYS A 104 2.58 6.77 0.53
C LYS A 104 2.57 8.27 0.25
N ALA A 105 1.40 8.86 -0.04
CA ALA A 105 1.24 10.29 -0.30
C ALA A 105 1.71 11.17 0.88
N CYS A 106 1.45 10.74 2.11
CA CYS A 106 1.93 11.44 3.32
C CYS A 106 3.44 11.23 3.60
N GLY A 107 4.15 10.44 2.79
CA GLY A 107 5.55 10.06 3.01
C GLY A 107 5.76 9.29 4.31
N LYS A 108 4.79 8.45 4.71
CA LYS A 108 4.84 7.58 5.89
C LYS A 108 4.88 6.10 5.50
N GLN A 109 5.49 5.80 4.35
CA GLN A 109 5.65 4.46 3.76
C GLN A 109 6.18 3.42 4.75
N LYS A 110 7.14 3.80 5.60
CA LYS A 110 7.70 2.91 6.64
C LYS A 110 6.64 2.35 7.58
N ARG A 111 5.66 3.18 8.00
CA ARG A 111 4.57 2.74 8.88
C ARG A 111 3.63 1.78 8.14
N GLY A 112 3.29 2.09 6.89
CA GLY A 112 2.46 1.21 6.06
C GLY A 112 3.12 -0.16 5.80
N ALA A 113 4.44 -0.16 5.54
CA ALA A 113 5.21 -1.38 5.34
C ALA A 113 5.25 -2.25 6.61
N ILE A 114 5.44 -1.65 7.79
CA ILE A 114 5.42 -2.39 9.06
C ILE A 114 4.05 -3.02 9.31
N ILE A 115 2.96 -2.27 9.10
CA ILE A 115 1.59 -2.78 9.27
C ILE A 115 1.32 -3.95 8.32
N SER A 116 1.68 -3.80 7.05
CA SER A 116 1.49 -4.84 6.04
C SER A 116 2.32 -6.08 6.38
N PHE A 117 3.57 -5.90 6.81
CA PHE A 117 4.42 -7.01 7.24
C PHE A 117 3.82 -7.75 8.44
N ILE A 118 3.35 -7.03 9.46
CA ILE A 118 2.75 -7.65 10.64
C ILE A 118 1.47 -8.40 10.26
N GLY A 119 0.57 -7.77 9.50
CA GLY A 119 -0.71 -8.35 9.10
C GLY A 119 -0.54 -9.63 8.29
N PHE A 120 0.37 -9.65 7.31
CA PHE A 120 0.58 -10.84 6.51
C PHE A 120 1.36 -11.93 7.23
N TYR A 121 2.50 -11.59 7.85
CA TYR A 121 3.42 -12.61 8.36
C TYR A 121 2.99 -13.16 9.73
N PHE A 122 2.47 -12.31 10.62
CA PHE A 122 2.09 -12.74 11.97
C PHE A 122 0.62 -13.11 12.12
N CYS A 123 -0.27 -12.57 11.28
CA CYS A 123 -1.69 -12.91 11.34
C CYS A 123 -2.10 -13.79 10.16
N GLY A 124 -1.75 -13.41 8.95
CA GLY A 124 -2.17 -14.09 7.72
C GLY A 124 -1.64 -15.52 7.60
N ILE A 125 -0.32 -15.72 7.72
CA ILE A 125 0.30 -17.04 7.57
C ILE A 125 -0.19 -18.02 8.66
N PRO A 126 -0.21 -17.68 9.96
CA PRO A 126 -0.71 -18.60 10.98
C PRO A 126 -2.18 -18.92 10.79
N LEU A 127 -3.01 -17.92 10.44
CA LEU A 127 -4.42 -18.14 10.20
C LEU A 127 -4.66 -19.04 8.97
N ALA A 128 -3.93 -18.80 7.87
CA ALA A 128 -3.98 -19.65 6.69
C ALA A 128 -3.55 -21.09 7.00
N ALA A 129 -2.48 -21.28 7.79
CA ALA A 129 -2.00 -22.60 8.20
C ALA A 129 -3.03 -23.33 9.08
N VAL A 130 -3.65 -22.63 10.04
CA VAL A 130 -4.73 -23.21 10.87
C VAL A 130 -5.91 -23.61 10.01
N LEU A 131 -6.40 -22.75 9.11
CA LEU A 131 -7.53 -23.07 8.24
C LEU A 131 -7.23 -24.24 7.29
N MET A 132 -6.01 -24.30 6.77
CA MET A 132 -5.57 -25.33 5.84
C MET A 132 -5.41 -26.70 6.54
N PHE A 133 -4.66 -26.76 7.65
CA PHE A 133 -4.33 -28.03 8.30
C PHE A 133 -5.34 -28.48 9.35
N TYR A 134 -5.90 -27.57 10.13
CA TYR A 134 -6.82 -27.92 11.23
C TYR A 134 -8.25 -28.12 10.73
N VAL A 135 -8.75 -27.21 9.89
CA VAL A 135 -10.13 -27.27 9.36
C VAL A 135 -10.22 -28.17 8.12
N ARG A 136 -9.09 -28.66 7.57
CA ARG A 136 -9.00 -29.54 6.39
C ARG A 136 -9.80 -29.02 5.19
N THR A 137 -9.74 -27.72 4.96
CA THR A 137 -10.45 -27.05 3.85
C THR A 137 -9.60 -26.95 2.58
N ASP A 138 -8.49 -27.68 2.51
CA ASP A 138 -7.53 -27.72 1.41
C ASP A 138 -7.23 -26.31 0.87
N ILE A 139 -7.48 -26.09 -0.43
CA ILE A 139 -7.19 -24.82 -1.10
C ILE A 139 -8.11 -23.68 -0.66
N TYR A 140 -9.33 -23.97 -0.20
CA TYR A 140 -10.27 -22.94 0.26
C TYR A 140 -9.79 -22.27 1.55
N GLY A 141 -9.17 -23.04 2.45
CA GLY A 141 -8.58 -22.53 3.69
C GLY A 141 -7.45 -21.54 3.44
N PHE A 142 -6.63 -21.80 2.42
CA PHE A 142 -5.57 -20.88 1.98
C PHE A 142 -6.14 -19.54 1.48
N TRP A 143 -7.13 -19.57 0.59
CA TRP A 143 -7.77 -18.35 0.08
C TRP A 143 -8.48 -17.54 1.17
N LEU A 144 -9.18 -18.22 2.08
CA LEU A 144 -9.81 -17.57 3.23
C LEU A 144 -8.78 -16.94 4.17
N GLY A 145 -7.64 -17.59 4.39
CA GLY A 145 -6.52 -17.04 5.15
C GLY A 145 -5.94 -15.77 4.53
N ILE A 146 -5.77 -15.74 3.20
CA ILE A 146 -5.34 -14.52 2.47
C ILE A 146 -6.35 -13.40 2.63
N ILE A 147 -7.65 -13.68 2.42
CA ILE A 147 -8.71 -12.68 2.56
C ILE A 147 -8.72 -12.10 3.98
N ALA A 148 -8.57 -12.94 5.00
CA ALA A 148 -8.49 -12.50 6.37
C ALA A 148 -7.24 -11.63 6.63
N ALA A 149 -6.08 -11.99 6.08
CA ALA A 149 -4.85 -11.20 6.17
C ALA A 149 -5.00 -9.80 5.54
N GLU A 150 -5.59 -9.74 4.35
CA GLU A 150 -5.93 -8.51 3.65
C GLU A 150 -6.89 -7.65 4.47
N THR A 151 -7.93 -8.27 5.04
CA THR A 151 -8.91 -7.58 5.88
C THR A 151 -8.27 -6.95 7.11
N ILE A 152 -7.41 -7.69 7.82
CA ILE A 152 -6.70 -7.18 9.01
C ILE A 152 -5.79 -6.03 8.63
N THR A 153 -4.96 -6.20 7.59
CA THR A 153 -4.05 -5.15 7.09
C THR A 153 -4.83 -3.91 6.70
N ASN A 154 -5.94 -4.08 5.99
CA ASN A 154 -6.80 -2.99 5.53
C ASN A 154 -7.41 -2.22 6.70
N ILE A 155 -7.95 -2.90 7.71
CA ILE A 155 -8.50 -2.26 8.92
C ILE A 155 -7.43 -1.44 9.64
N LEU A 156 -6.23 -2.00 9.82
CA LEU A 156 -5.13 -1.31 10.50
C LEU A 156 -4.68 -0.06 9.73
N LEU A 157 -4.54 -0.16 8.41
CA LEU A 157 -4.19 0.97 7.56
C LEU A 157 -5.31 2.01 7.53
N PHE A 158 -6.57 1.60 7.49
CA PHE A 158 -7.71 2.51 7.54
C PHE A 158 -7.72 3.31 8.86
N ILE A 159 -7.58 2.64 10.00
CA ILE A 159 -7.49 3.30 11.32
C ILE A 159 -6.30 4.28 11.34
N LEU A 160 -5.15 3.88 10.81
CA LEU A 160 -3.98 4.74 10.70
C LEU A 160 -4.29 6.01 9.89
N VAL A 161 -4.93 5.87 8.73
CA VAL A 161 -5.29 6.98 7.84
C VAL A 161 -6.33 7.91 8.50
N GLN A 162 -7.32 7.37 9.23
CA GLN A 162 -8.29 8.20 9.95
C GLN A 162 -7.65 8.99 11.10
N ARG A 163 -6.60 8.44 11.74
CA ARG A 163 -5.84 9.13 12.80
C ARG A 163 -4.76 10.08 12.29
N PHE A 164 -4.64 10.30 10.99
CA PHE A 164 -3.67 11.25 10.45
C PHE A 164 -4.00 12.68 10.85
N ASN A 165 -3.05 13.33 11.52
CA ASN A 165 -3.08 14.77 11.71
C ASN A 165 -2.59 15.45 10.42
N TRP A 166 -3.54 15.84 9.58
CA TRP A 166 -3.28 16.46 8.27
C TRP A 166 -2.42 17.73 8.37
N GLU A 167 -2.56 18.52 9.44
CA GLU A 167 -1.70 19.69 9.65
C GLU A 167 -0.24 19.32 9.90
N HIS A 168 -0.01 18.32 10.74
CA HIS A 168 1.35 17.83 11.00
C HIS A 168 1.98 17.30 9.71
N HIS A 169 1.22 16.58 8.89
CA HIS A 169 1.69 16.05 7.61
C HIS A 169 1.96 17.15 6.57
N ALA A 170 1.13 18.19 6.50
CA ALA A 170 1.35 19.34 5.62
C ALA A 170 2.59 20.14 6.05
N LYS A 171 2.76 20.42 7.35
CA LYS A 171 3.97 21.06 7.90
C LYS A 171 5.23 20.24 7.59
N ALA A 172 5.18 18.92 7.79
CA ALA A 172 6.28 18.03 7.45
C ALA A 172 6.58 18.02 5.94
N ALA A 173 5.56 18.13 5.09
CA ALA A 173 5.74 18.23 3.64
C ALA A 173 6.42 19.55 3.23
N LEU A 174 5.99 20.69 3.79
CA LEU A 174 6.60 22.01 3.55
C LEU A 174 8.07 22.06 3.98
N ILE A 175 8.41 21.48 5.13
CA ILE A 175 9.79 21.38 5.62
C ILE A 175 10.65 20.55 4.65
N ARG A 176 10.12 19.45 4.10
CA ARG A 176 10.85 18.59 3.15
C ARG A 176 11.19 19.29 1.84
N ILE A 177 10.36 20.22 1.39
CA ILE A 177 10.58 20.99 0.15
C ILE A 177 11.34 22.30 0.40
N ASN A 178 11.84 22.54 1.62
CA ASN A 178 12.55 23.75 2.04
C ASN A 178 11.80 25.05 1.68
N PHE A 179 10.47 25.01 1.69
CA PHE A 179 9.64 26.16 1.30
C PHE A 179 9.74 27.24 2.37
N ASN A 180 10.46 28.31 2.06
CA ASN A 180 10.55 29.50 2.90
C ASN A 180 9.33 30.38 2.62
N PRO A 181 8.36 30.53 3.56
CA PRO A 181 7.17 31.34 3.34
C PRO A 181 7.48 32.83 3.07
N LYS A 182 8.71 33.30 3.35
CA LYS A 182 9.15 34.66 3.00
C LYS A 182 9.37 34.85 1.50
N SER A 183 9.65 33.79 0.73
CA SER A 183 9.94 33.88 -0.72
C SER A 183 8.72 34.19 -1.59
N ALA A 184 7.50 33.91 -1.12
CA ALA A 184 6.29 34.21 -1.89
C ALA A 184 5.86 35.68 -1.76
N THR A 185 6.17 36.33 -0.63
CA THR A 185 5.94 37.77 -0.44
C THR A 185 7.01 38.61 -1.13
N THR A 186 8.21 38.07 -1.32
CA THR A 186 9.32 38.76 -2.00
C THR A 186 9.01 39.05 -3.48
N ASN A 187 8.27 38.21 -4.20
CA ASN A 187 8.07 38.41 -5.64
C ASN A 187 7.14 39.57 -6.03
N ILE A 188 6.41 40.18 -5.08
CA ILE A 188 5.59 41.39 -5.34
C ILE A 188 6.41 42.67 -5.09
N THR A 189 7.44 42.61 -4.25
CA THR A 189 8.22 43.80 -3.85
C THR A 189 9.63 43.86 -4.44
N THR A 190 10.07 42.84 -5.19
CA THR A 190 11.47 42.73 -5.67
C THR A 190 11.66 43.10 -7.14
N ILE A 191 10.67 43.74 -7.78
CA ILE A 191 10.92 44.46 -9.04
C ILE A 191 11.56 45.84 -8.75
N SER A 192 11.55 46.33 -7.51
CA SER A 192 11.88 47.73 -7.23
C SER A 192 13.24 48.07 -6.62
N VAL A 193 14.09 47.17 -6.13
CA VAL A 193 15.40 47.63 -5.59
C VAL A 193 16.52 46.60 -5.77
N THR A 194 17.52 47.03 -6.54
CA THR A 194 18.83 46.42 -6.78
C THR A 194 19.73 46.47 -5.55
N ASP A 195 20.67 45.51 -5.51
CA ASP A 195 22.02 45.58 -4.92
C ASP A 195 22.29 45.44 -3.40
N ASP A 196 23.46 44.80 -3.18
CA ASP A 196 24.39 44.81 -2.05
C ASP A 196 24.33 43.77 -0.89
N LYS A 197 25.28 42.82 -1.01
CA LYS A 197 26.36 42.41 -0.07
C LYS A 197 26.11 41.81 1.33
N ALA A 198 26.94 40.77 1.55
CA ALA A 198 27.73 40.44 2.76
C ALA A 198 27.23 39.36 3.77
N GLN A 199 27.85 38.18 3.61
CA GLN A 199 28.64 37.39 4.59
C GLN A 199 28.07 36.90 5.94
N SER A 200 28.09 35.56 6.07
CA SER A 200 28.57 34.74 7.22
C SER A 200 27.74 34.79 8.52
N LYS A 201 27.57 33.74 9.33
CA LYS A 201 28.47 32.62 9.73
C LYS A 201 27.63 31.73 10.66
N GLU A 202 27.57 30.41 10.48
CA GLU A 202 27.67 29.40 11.56
C GLU A 202 27.67 27.98 10.98
N SER A 203 28.83 27.32 11.01
CA SER A 203 28.95 25.88 10.82
C SER A 203 29.26 25.24 12.16
N LYS A 204 28.43 24.30 12.63
CA LYS A 204 28.88 23.14 13.41
C LYS A 204 27.73 22.12 13.55
N SER A 205 28.07 20.84 13.40
CA SER A 205 27.21 19.64 13.54
C SER A 205 26.30 19.29 12.35
N THR A 206 26.85 18.73 11.26
CA THR A 206 26.02 18.03 10.25
C THR A 206 26.68 16.80 9.61
N THR A 207 27.88 16.39 10.04
CA THR A 207 28.59 15.26 9.38
C THR A 207 28.42 13.90 10.07
N ASP A 208 27.86 13.84 11.29
CA ASP A 208 27.78 12.59 12.08
C ASP A 208 26.38 11.92 12.04
N THR A 209 25.34 12.70 11.71
CA THR A 209 23.94 12.23 11.74
C THR A 209 23.52 11.52 10.46
N ASP A 210 24.20 11.78 9.33
CA ASP A 210 23.88 11.15 8.05
C ASP A 210 24.55 9.77 7.90
N GLN A 211 25.82 9.65 8.31
CA GLN A 211 26.57 8.38 8.24
C GLN A 211 25.93 7.27 9.10
N THR A 212 25.39 7.60 10.27
CA THR A 212 24.68 6.66 11.14
C THR A 212 23.30 6.24 10.58
N SER A 213 22.66 7.07 9.76
CA SER A 213 21.35 6.78 9.17
C SER A 213 21.43 5.75 8.04
N TRP A 214 22.45 5.85 7.17
CA TRP A 214 22.67 4.89 6.10
C TRP A 214 23.05 3.50 6.62
N ILE A 215 23.87 3.42 7.67
CA ILE A 215 24.25 2.16 8.32
C ILE A 215 23.03 1.50 8.98
N LYS A 216 22.15 2.27 9.63
CA LYS A 216 20.89 1.75 10.20
C LYS A 216 19.97 1.20 9.12
N LEU A 217 19.86 1.87 7.97
CA LEU A 217 19.03 1.43 6.84
C LEU A 217 19.56 0.15 6.20
N ILE A 218 20.88 0.03 6.05
CA ILE A 218 21.53 -1.17 5.52
C ILE A 218 21.36 -2.34 6.49
N ARG A 219 21.58 -2.12 7.80
CA ARG A 219 21.38 -3.15 8.83
C ARG A 219 19.94 -3.62 8.90
N ILE A 220 18.96 -2.72 8.78
CA ILE A 220 17.54 -3.09 8.74
C ILE A 220 17.21 -3.92 7.49
N LYS A 221 17.68 -3.52 6.30
CA LYS A 221 17.49 -4.31 5.07
C LYS A 221 18.14 -5.70 5.16
N LEU A 222 19.30 -5.80 5.79
CA LEU A 222 20.03 -7.05 5.97
C LEU A 222 19.33 -7.98 6.97
N ILE A 223 18.82 -7.45 8.09
CA ILE A 223 18.07 -8.22 9.09
C ILE A 223 16.76 -8.75 8.49
N VAL A 224 16.05 -7.93 7.71
CA VAL A 224 14.82 -8.36 7.03
C VAL A 224 15.10 -9.46 6.00
N LEU A 225 16.21 -9.34 5.25
CA LEU A 225 16.64 -10.37 4.30
C LEU A 225 17.01 -11.68 5.01
N LEU A 226 17.73 -11.61 6.14
CA LEU A 226 18.10 -12.78 6.94
C LEU A 226 16.89 -13.45 7.58
N LEU A 227 15.94 -12.69 8.11
CA LEU A 227 14.70 -13.24 8.65
C LEU A 227 13.86 -13.94 7.56
N PHE A 228 13.82 -13.37 6.36
CA PHE A 228 13.14 -13.97 5.21
C PHE A 228 13.82 -15.29 4.76
N ILE A 229 15.16 -15.32 4.72
CA ILE A 229 15.92 -16.53 4.39
C ILE A 229 15.76 -17.61 5.48
N CYS A 230 15.82 -17.25 6.76
CA CYS A 230 15.57 -18.18 7.86
C CYS A 230 14.16 -18.77 7.81
N PHE A 231 13.16 -17.98 7.45
CA PHE A 231 11.78 -18.45 7.31
C PHE A 231 11.62 -19.42 6.13
N LEU A 232 12.29 -19.15 5.00
CA LEU A 232 12.36 -20.08 3.87
C LEU A 232 13.04 -21.40 4.24
N ILE A 233 14.16 -21.34 4.96
CA ILE A 233 14.88 -22.55 5.39
C ILE A 233 14.05 -23.35 6.39
N ALA A 234 13.39 -22.68 7.35
CA ALA A 234 12.49 -23.33 8.29
C ALA A 234 11.30 -24.00 7.58
N GLY A 235 10.73 -23.36 6.56
CA GLY A 235 9.68 -23.93 5.73
C GLY A 235 10.13 -25.14 4.90
N ILE A 236 11.36 -25.11 4.36
CA ILE A 236 11.94 -26.25 3.65
C ILE A 236 12.21 -27.40 4.63
N MET A 237 12.76 -27.12 5.81
CA MET A 237 13.04 -28.14 6.82
C MET A 237 11.76 -28.79 7.36
N THR A 238 10.68 -28.03 7.59
CA THR A 238 9.40 -28.61 8.00
C THR A 238 8.75 -29.45 6.89
N SER A 239 8.92 -29.05 5.62
CA SER A 239 8.45 -29.86 4.48
C SER A 239 9.19 -31.19 4.32
N THR A 240 10.46 -31.27 4.74
CA THR A 240 11.26 -32.51 4.72
C THR A 240 11.10 -33.39 5.96
N MET A 241 10.46 -32.89 7.02
CA MET A 241 10.29 -33.58 8.31
C MET A 241 8.87 -34.14 8.52
N ILE A 242 7.96 -33.92 7.57
CA ILE A 242 6.66 -34.59 7.52
C ILE A 242 6.83 -35.79 6.57
N PRO A 243 7.04 -37.02 7.09
CA PRO A 243 6.98 -38.19 6.23
C PRO A 243 5.51 -38.38 5.81
N PHE A 244 5.29 -38.50 4.50
CA PHE A 244 4.06 -39.10 3.98
C PHE A 244 3.91 -40.53 4.47
#